data_AF-A0A1H8A6X4-F1
#
_entry.id   AF-A0A1H8A6X4-F1
#
_cell.length_a   1.000
_cell.length_b   1.000
_cell.length_c   1.000
_cell.angle_alpha   90.00
_cell.angle_beta   90.00
_cell.angle_gamma   90.00
#
_symmetry.space_group_name_H-M   'P 1'
#
loop_
_entity.id
_entity.type
_entity.pdbx_description
1 polymer ?
#
loop_
_entity_poly.entity_id
_entity_poly.type
_entity_poly.pdbx_seq_one_letter_code
_entity_poly.pdbx_strand_id
1 'polypeptide(L)'
;MSVTLYSPLPVIAFSKNPIVLQLMSDDYLTTAPAFSVNTVEFPGAVTDGLQIGLSWNAGSASLTAATTPDISGNQFPTGDGSNAYVASLVDYFEGNYFIDQAFKVSVNTSGAHPKLVFTAKVASTDYDITPAANQAVATPGTSGSQKANFMHHIEVWKYNPSGGDVKVYDANVSLDEPKTGITTLDISESLHSFMGFDSPSLTGSYWQLCSKSCWQYYVKYAQFFGDDPSVKKLNKTGLHTVVYGGYSNLALQQIADRVNYLQTYLLPDPSLYAYQCWLETWPVDYFSIKTNQAQFLSFVNNLSATETLAVQVDITYQDNTLQTIYLTGGTVLSMQKVAVGCGYQQLGLNGYGVSGNRAASYIVTLVNGTSHESRSKPKRFIVDRNYEQYTRYFLYADSCGNFKTLRTFGRSELSSDAEFDLTAFQPDIATLPESGNYQNSNIKAVLNDKINSGYISAGGIYDAIVELQLSKQVFRVFGNKLTPVVMTTKKFDFRKDGTGFSAAVLEYRLAYDEDLHTADSYALAIPSLNNSQQAINDI
;
A
#
# COMPACT_ATOMS: atom_id res chain seq x y z
N MET A 1 28.93 -8.18 12.49
CA MET A 1 28.11 -8.22 11.25
C MET A 1 26.99 -7.19 11.40
N SER A 2 26.44 -6.66 10.32
CA SER A 2 25.50 -5.52 10.38
C SER A 2 24.10 -5.93 9.97
N VAL A 3 23.08 -5.33 10.60
CA VAL A 3 21.69 -5.40 10.11
C VAL A 3 21.62 -5.01 8.63
N THR A 4 20.85 -5.76 7.85
CA THR A 4 20.61 -5.53 6.43
C THR A 4 19.11 -5.54 6.13
N LEU A 5 18.74 -4.97 4.98
CA LEU A 5 17.40 -5.19 4.41
C LEU A 5 17.29 -6.63 3.95
N TYR A 6 16.31 -7.36 4.47
CA TYR A 6 16.01 -8.73 4.05
C TYR A 6 15.27 -8.75 2.71
N SER A 7 14.33 -7.82 2.54
CA SER A 7 13.62 -7.58 1.29
C SER A 7 13.79 -6.12 0.86
N PRO A 8 13.91 -5.84 -0.45
CA PRO A 8 13.93 -4.46 -0.94
C PRO A 8 12.56 -3.80 -0.70
N LEU A 9 12.57 -2.55 -0.27
CA LEU A 9 11.36 -1.72 -0.27
C LEU A 9 10.98 -1.36 -1.71
N PRO A 10 9.67 -1.22 -2.00
CA PRO A 10 9.21 -0.80 -3.32
C PRO A 10 9.74 0.59 -3.68
N VAL A 11 10.09 0.82 -4.94
CA VAL A 11 10.55 2.14 -5.42
C VAL A 11 9.41 3.17 -5.29
N ILE A 12 8.19 2.76 -5.62
CA ILE A 12 6.98 3.55 -5.48
C ILE A 12 5.85 2.66 -4.95
N ALA A 13 5.12 3.13 -3.95
CA ALA A 13 4.00 2.40 -3.36
C ALA A 13 2.84 3.32 -2.99
N PHE A 14 1.65 2.72 -2.90
CA PHE A 14 0.47 3.38 -2.37
C PHE A 14 0.46 3.35 -0.84
N SER A 15 0.12 4.46 -0.18
CA SER A 15 0.16 4.57 1.28
C SER A 15 -0.90 3.75 2.03
N LYS A 16 -1.97 3.31 1.36
CA LYS A 16 -2.98 2.41 1.95
C LYS A 16 -2.77 0.95 1.54
N ASN A 17 -1.71 0.63 0.83
CA ASN A 17 -1.29 -0.75 0.61
C ASN A 17 -0.11 -1.08 1.51
N PRO A 18 0.10 -2.35 1.90
CA PRO A 18 1.20 -2.72 2.78
C PRO A 18 2.56 -2.30 2.21
N ILE A 19 3.35 -1.59 3.01
CA ILE A 19 4.73 -1.24 2.71
C ILE A 19 5.57 -1.93 3.76
N VAL A 20 5.89 -3.19 3.49
CA VAL A 20 6.53 -4.09 4.46
C VAL A 20 8.05 -3.92 4.41
N LEU A 21 8.62 -3.40 5.49
CA LEU A 21 10.03 -3.38 5.77
C LEU A 21 10.42 -4.69 6.47
N GLN A 22 11.36 -5.43 5.88
CA GLN A 22 11.96 -6.59 6.52
C GLN A 22 13.45 -6.35 6.76
N LEU A 23 13.88 -6.50 8.00
CA LEU A 23 15.28 -6.39 8.41
C LEU A 23 15.77 -7.74 8.89
N MET A 24 17.02 -8.06 8.58
CA MET A 24 17.69 -9.26 9.07
C MET A 24 19.00 -8.88 9.75
N SER A 25 19.28 -9.56 10.86
CA SER A 25 20.55 -9.50 11.56
C SER A 25 20.94 -10.89 12.01
N ASP A 26 22.13 -11.32 11.65
CA ASP A 26 22.77 -12.55 12.14
C ASP A 26 23.41 -12.36 13.53
N ASP A 27 23.79 -11.13 13.88
CA ASP A 27 24.45 -10.76 15.13
C ASP A 27 23.47 -10.53 16.30
N TYR A 28 22.29 -11.18 16.27
CA TYR A 28 21.30 -11.14 17.36
C TYR A 28 21.60 -12.14 18.49
N LEU A 29 22.49 -13.10 18.23
CA LEU A 29 22.91 -14.13 19.17
C LEU A 29 24.17 -13.69 19.94
N THR A 30 24.19 -13.91 21.25
CA THR A 30 25.40 -13.83 22.10
C THR A 30 26.24 -15.09 21.90
N THR A 31 25.58 -16.24 21.80
CA THR A 31 26.21 -17.54 21.58
C THR A 31 25.44 -18.22 20.46
N ALA A 32 26.14 -18.55 19.38
CA ALA A 32 25.52 -19.28 18.27
C ALA A 32 25.14 -20.70 18.74
N PRO A 33 23.99 -21.22 18.33
CA PRO A 33 23.65 -22.60 18.58
C PRO A 33 24.62 -23.52 17.84
N ALA A 34 25.20 -24.49 18.54
CA ALA A 34 26.04 -25.54 17.96
C ALA A 34 25.39 -26.90 18.17
N PHE A 35 25.42 -27.74 17.13
CA PHE A 35 25.00 -29.12 17.25
C PHE A 35 26.07 -29.91 18.00
N SER A 36 25.63 -30.74 18.95
CA SER A 36 26.52 -31.69 19.61
C SER A 36 27.05 -32.70 18.60
N VAL A 37 28.36 -32.93 18.59
CA VAL A 37 29.01 -33.96 17.78
C VAL A 37 29.70 -34.90 18.73
N ASN A 38 29.18 -36.12 18.83
CA ASN A 38 29.68 -37.16 19.70
C ASN A 38 30.34 -38.25 18.88
N THR A 39 31.25 -39.00 19.49
CA THR A 39 32.00 -40.06 18.82
C THR A 39 32.04 -41.32 19.66
N VAL A 40 31.96 -42.46 19.00
CA VAL A 40 32.19 -43.79 19.58
C VAL A 40 33.29 -44.47 18.79
N GLU A 41 34.42 -44.71 19.42
CA GLU A 41 35.63 -45.28 18.83
C GLU A 41 35.66 -46.80 18.99
N PHE A 42 36.14 -47.49 17.96
CA PHE A 42 36.22 -48.95 17.92
C PHE A 42 37.70 -49.37 17.86
N PRO A 43 38.39 -49.50 19.01
CA PRO A 43 39.84 -49.73 19.03
C PRO A 43 40.26 -51.14 18.63
N GLY A 44 39.33 -52.07 18.49
CA GLY A 44 39.59 -53.46 18.13
C GLY A 44 38.30 -54.25 17.90
N ALA A 45 38.43 -55.57 17.91
CA ALA A 45 37.32 -56.48 17.64
C ALA A 45 36.15 -56.29 18.62
N VAL A 46 34.93 -56.33 18.09
CA VAL A 46 33.67 -56.26 18.81
C VAL A 46 33.13 -57.68 18.99
N THR A 47 33.24 -58.19 20.21
CA THR A 47 32.79 -59.54 20.58
C THR A 47 31.31 -59.58 20.90
N ASP A 48 30.71 -60.77 20.76
CA ASP A 48 29.32 -61.04 21.16
C ASP A 48 29.08 -60.63 22.62
N GLY A 49 27.97 -59.96 22.88
CA GLY A 49 27.60 -59.43 24.20
C GLY A 49 28.24 -58.08 24.58
N LEU A 50 29.13 -57.49 23.75
CA LEU A 50 29.63 -56.13 24.00
C LEU A 50 28.48 -55.13 23.99
N GLN A 51 28.32 -54.34 25.05
CA GLN A 51 27.30 -53.31 25.12
C GLN A 51 27.88 -51.92 24.88
N ILE A 52 27.21 -51.14 24.01
CA ILE A 52 27.46 -49.73 23.81
C ILE A 52 26.25 -48.98 24.37
N GLY A 53 26.41 -48.41 25.57
CA GLY A 53 25.43 -47.53 26.18
C GLY A 53 25.73 -46.08 25.85
N LEU A 54 24.80 -45.39 25.20
CA LEU A 54 24.83 -43.95 24.93
C LEU A 54 23.82 -43.28 25.87
N SER A 55 24.26 -42.32 26.67
CA SER A 55 23.39 -41.55 27.57
C SER A 55 23.62 -40.06 27.39
N TRP A 56 22.56 -39.29 27.22
CA TRP A 56 22.56 -37.83 27.12
C TRP A 56 21.43 -37.27 28.01
N ASN A 57 21.37 -35.96 28.25
CA ASN A 57 20.38 -35.42 29.19
C ASN A 57 18.94 -35.67 28.75
N ALA A 58 18.69 -35.63 27.44
CA ALA A 58 17.35 -35.84 26.87
C ALA A 58 16.96 -37.32 26.66
N GLY A 59 17.86 -38.29 26.88
CA GLY A 59 17.57 -39.70 26.61
C GLY A 59 18.75 -40.64 26.73
N SER A 60 18.52 -41.94 26.52
CA SER A 60 19.58 -42.94 26.46
C SER A 60 19.21 -44.06 25.50
N ALA A 61 20.22 -44.71 24.93
CA ALA A 61 20.10 -45.89 24.10
C ALA A 61 21.18 -46.90 24.50
N SER A 62 20.84 -48.19 24.51
CA SER A 62 21.82 -49.25 24.75
C SER A 62 21.68 -50.30 23.66
N LEU A 63 22.79 -50.56 22.97
CA LEU A 63 22.86 -51.57 21.93
C LEU A 63 23.83 -52.68 22.34
N THR A 64 23.48 -53.92 22.05
CA THR A 64 24.31 -55.10 22.36
C THR A 64 24.82 -55.76 21.08
N ALA A 65 26.11 -56.04 21.00
CA ALA A 65 26.70 -56.76 19.89
C ALA A 65 26.19 -58.20 19.87
N ALA A 66 25.69 -58.66 18.72
CA ALA A 66 25.17 -60.01 18.52
C ALA A 66 25.72 -60.59 17.22
N THR A 67 26.06 -61.88 17.20
CA THR A 67 26.44 -62.57 15.96
C THR A 67 25.34 -62.57 14.89
N THR A 68 24.08 -62.55 15.33
CA THR A 68 22.88 -62.46 14.46
C THR A 68 21.91 -61.44 15.07
N PRO A 69 22.09 -60.14 14.79
CA PRO A 69 21.23 -59.08 15.33
C PRO A 69 19.76 -59.31 14.97
N ASP A 70 18.87 -59.12 15.94
CA ASP A 70 17.44 -59.13 15.72
C ASP A 70 16.90 -57.80 15.17
N ILE A 71 15.58 -57.72 15.00
CA ILE A 71 14.88 -56.53 14.47
C ILE A 71 14.47 -55.53 15.57
N SER A 72 14.94 -55.68 16.81
CA SER A 72 14.49 -54.84 17.92
C SER A 72 15.07 -53.42 17.87
N GLY A 73 16.08 -53.18 17.04
CA GLY A 73 16.87 -51.94 17.02
C GLY A 73 17.83 -51.78 18.21
N ASN A 74 17.94 -52.78 19.10
CA ASN A 74 18.84 -52.75 20.27
C ASN A 74 20.06 -53.68 20.09
N GLN A 75 20.26 -54.22 18.89
CA GLN A 75 21.37 -55.11 18.57
C GLN A 75 22.12 -54.64 17.33
N PHE A 76 23.41 -54.93 17.27
CA PHE A 76 24.28 -54.65 16.12
C PHE A 76 25.25 -55.81 15.90
N PRO A 77 25.77 -56.04 14.68
CA PRO A 77 26.56 -57.23 14.39
C PRO A 77 27.92 -57.19 15.11
N THR A 78 28.44 -58.35 15.53
CA THR A 78 29.85 -58.48 15.95
C THR A 78 30.80 -58.27 14.77
N GLY A 79 32.06 -57.89 15.01
CA GLY A 79 33.05 -57.76 13.93
C GLY A 79 34.47 -57.46 14.37
N ASP A 80 35.34 -57.18 13.40
CA ASP A 80 36.79 -57.07 13.59
C ASP A 80 37.27 -55.67 14.00
N GLY A 81 36.37 -54.69 14.07
CA GLY A 81 36.72 -53.30 14.36
C GLY A 81 37.35 -52.55 13.18
N SER A 82 37.37 -53.14 11.97
CA SER A 82 37.90 -52.50 10.77
C SER A 82 37.03 -51.33 10.30
N ASN A 83 37.58 -50.48 9.43
CA ASN A 83 36.85 -49.35 8.84
C ASN A 83 35.58 -49.80 8.10
N ALA A 84 35.64 -50.91 7.36
CA ALA A 84 34.48 -51.45 6.63
C ALA A 84 33.39 -51.96 7.57
N TYR A 85 33.79 -52.61 8.67
CA TYR A 85 32.88 -53.04 9.71
C TYR A 85 32.21 -51.85 10.41
N VAL A 86 32.96 -50.84 10.87
CA VAL A 86 32.35 -49.69 11.54
C VAL A 86 31.44 -48.89 10.60
N ALA A 87 31.78 -48.80 9.31
CA ALA A 87 30.91 -48.17 8.33
C ALA A 87 29.56 -48.90 8.17
N SER A 88 29.53 -50.23 8.27
CA SER A 88 28.28 -50.99 8.20
C SER A 88 27.40 -50.85 9.45
N LEU A 89 27.97 -50.38 10.57
CA LEU A 89 27.21 -50.13 11.79
C LEU A 89 26.30 -48.90 11.71
N VAL A 90 26.52 -47.97 10.77
CA VAL A 90 25.71 -46.75 10.64
C VAL A 90 24.22 -47.09 10.55
N ASP A 91 23.83 -48.02 9.67
CA ASP A 91 22.43 -48.42 9.47
C ASP A 91 21.79 -49.01 10.74
N TYR A 92 22.57 -49.75 11.55
CA TYR A 92 22.08 -50.33 12.81
C TYR A 92 21.85 -49.26 13.88
N PHE A 93 22.76 -48.29 13.97
CA PHE A 93 22.63 -47.19 14.93
C PHE A 93 21.57 -46.17 14.51
N GLU A 94 21.44 -45.86 13.21
CA GLU A 94 20.31 -45.06 12.69
C GLU A 94 18.98 -45.82 12.77
N GLY A 95 18.99 -47.15 12.74
CA GLY A 95 17.80 -47.97 12.94
C GLY A 95 17.26 -47.98 14.38
N ASN A 96 18.04 -47.49 15.36
CA ASN A 96 17.59 -47.40 16.74
C ASN A 96 16.67 -46.18 16.95
N TYR A 97 15.47 -46.40 17.49
CA TYR A 97 14.43 -45.38 17.66
C TYR A 97 14.91 -44.12 18.42
N PHE A 98 15.64 -44.30 19.54
CA PHE A 98 16.10 -43.18 20.36
C PHE A 98 17.26 -42.42 19.71
N ILE A 99 18.14 -43.14 19.02
CA ILE A 99 19.27 -42.54 18.31
C ILE A 99 18.77 -41.76 17.10
N ASP A 100 17.88 -42.31 16.28
CA ASP A 100 17.34 -41.58 15.13
C ASP A 100 16.61 -40.31 15.55
N GLN A 101 15.84 -40.32 16.64
CA GLN A 101 15.19 -39.09 17.09
C GLN A 101 16.19 -37.99 17.49
N ALA A 102 17.35 -38.36 18.01
CA ALA A 102 18.30 -37.43 18.60
C ALA A 102 19.47 -37.06 17.68
N PHE A 103 19.94 -37.98 16.82
CA PHE A 103 21.20 -37.88 16.11
C PHE A 103 21.08 -38.34 14.65
N LYS A 104 21.93 -37.75 13.80
CA LYS A 104 22.33 -38.32 12.51
C LYS A 104 23.66 -39.04 12.71
N VAL A 105 23.79 -40.27 12.20
CA VAL A 105 25.00 -41.07 12.39
C VAL A 105 25.83 -41.07 11.12
N SER A 106 27.14 -40.98 11.27
CA SER A 106 28.10 -41.14 10.17
C SER A 106 29.35 -41.84 10.66
N VAL A 107 30.29 -42.14 9.77
CA VAL A 107 31.55 -42.79 10.12
C VAL A 107 32.72 -41.86 9.83
N ASN A 108 33.68 -41.82 10.75
CA ASN A 108 34.98 -41.21 10.54
C ASN A 108 36.07 -42.28 10.63
N THR A 109 36.70 -42.56 9.50
CA THR A 109 37.79 -43.54 9.38
C THR A 109 39.17 -42.89 9.37
N SER A 110 39.25 -41.57 9.61
CA SER A 110 40.52 -40.85 9.74
C SER A 110 41.01 -40.91 11.18
N GLY A 111 42.04 -41.71 11.44
CA GLY A 111 42.60 -41.91 12.78
C GLY A 111 43.23 -43.28 12.95
N ALA A 112 43.75 -43.54 14.16
CA ALA A 112 44.28 -44.86 14.53
C ALA A 112 43.17 -45.91 14.64
N HIS A 113 41.94 -45.49 14.97
CA HIS A 113 40.77 -46.34 15.08
C HIS A 113 39.55 -45.67 14.41
N PRO A 114 38.69 -46.44 13.71
CA PRO A 114 37.44 -45.92 13.14
C PRO A 114 36.45 -45.52 14.24
N LYS A 115 35.65 -44.49 13.95
CA LYS A 115 34.65 -43.95 14.89
C LYS A 115 33.30 -43.79 14.22
N LEU A 116 32.22 -44.09 14.94
CA LEU A 116 30.90 -43.57 14.62
C LEU A 116 30.80 -42.13 15.14
N VAL A 117 30.19 -41.25 14.36
CA VAL A 117 29.99 -39.84 14.66
C VAL A 117 28.49 -39.56 14.74
N PHE A 118 28.03 -39.10 15.89
CA PHE A 118 26.64 -38.80 16.19
C PHE A 118 26.47 -37.28 16.24
N THR A 119 25.91 -36.71 15.18
CA THR A 119 25.61 -35.27 15.12
C THR A 119 24.17 -35.03 15.55
N ALA A 120 23.95 -34.27 16.61
CA ALA A 120 22.62 -33.98 17.12
C ALA A 120 21.73 -33.32 16.05
N LYS A 121 20.45 -33.69 16.02
CA LYS A 121 19.45 -33.07 15.13
C LYS A 121 18.98 -31.70 15.65
N VAL A 122 19.22 -31.40 16.92
CA VAL A 122 18.88 -30.13 17.58
C VAL A 122 20.11 -29.59 18.30
N ALA A 123 20.36 -28.29 18.18
CA ALA A 123 21.47 -27.62 18.85
C ALA A 123 21.13 -27.36 20.33
N SER A 124 21.67 -28.20 21.22
CA SER A 124 21.57 -28.06 22.67
C SER A 124 22.66 -28.89 23.34
N THR A 125 23.07 -28.50 24.55
CA THR A 125 23.88 -29.34 25.44
C THR A 125 23.16 -30.62 25.85
N ASP A 126 21.84 -30.69 25.69
CA ASP A 126 21.06 -31.85 26.11
C ASP A 126 21.37 -33.13 25.34
N TYR A 127 22.02 -32.99 24.18
CA TYR A 127 22.42 -34.07 23.29
C TYR A 127 23.91 -34.41 23.40
N ASP A 128 24.64 -33.82 24.35
CA ASP A 128 26.00 -34.25 24.65
C ASP A 128 25.97 -35.64 25.28
N ILE A 129 26.63 -36.60 24.63
CA ILE A 129 26.75 -37.96 25.17
C ILE A 129 27.69 -37.92 26.36
N THR A 130 27.25 -38.47 27.49
CA THR A 130 28.03 -38.65 28.71
C THR A 130 29.26 -39.50 28.38
N PRO A 131 30.49 -38.96 28.49
CA PRO A 131 31.68 -39.69 28.09
C PRO A 131 31.84 -41.01 28.87
N ALA A 132 32.19 -42.07 28.14
CA ALA A 132 32.43 -43.41 28.66
C ALA A 132 33.66 -44.01 27.95
N ALA A 133 33.99 -45.27 28.22
CA ALA A 133 35.08 -45.95 27.51
C ALA A 133 34.84 -45.89 25.98
N ASN A 134 35.81 -45.32 25.26
CA ASN A 134 35.77 -45.08 23.81
C ASN A 134 34.64 -44.14 23.33
N GLN A 135 34.01 -43.36 24.22
CA GLN A 135 33.01 -42.36 23.84
C GLN A 135 33.50 -40.97 24.20
N ALA A 136 33.32 -40.00 23.30
CA ALA A 136 33.73 -38.63 23.54
C ALA A 136 32.79 -37.63 22.88
N VAL A 137 32.58 -36.50 23.54
CA VAL A 137 31.97 -35.31 22.96
C VAL A 137 33.07 -34.59 22.17
N ALA A 138 33.07 -34.72 20.85
CA ALA A 138 34.05 -34.07 19.99
C ALA A 138 33.79 -32.57 19.86
N THR A 139 32.52 -32.19 19.76
CA THR A 139 32.06 -30.80 19.79
C THR A 139 30.84 -30.71 20.69
N PRO A 140 30.92 -30.05 21.86
CA PRO A 140 29.76 -29.86 22.73
C PRO A 140 28.66 -29.07 22.01
N GLY A 141 27.41 -29.47 22.23
CA GLY A 141 26.27 -28.69 21.82
C GLY A 141 26.16 -27.40 22.62
N THR A 142 25.60 -26.36 22.03
CA THR A 142 25.28 -25.12 22.76
C THR A 142 23.87 -24.70 22.41
N SER A 143 23.06 -24.42 23.43
CA SER A 143 21.79 -23.73 23.23
C SER A 143 22.12 -22.29 22.83
N GLY A 144 21.61 -21.84 21.68
CA GLY A 144 21.81 -20.46 21.26
C GLY A 144 21.20 -19.50 22.27
N SER A 145 21.94 -18.48 22.68
CA SER A 145 21.43 -17.43 23.59
C SER A 145 21.40 -16.10 22.85
N GLN A 146 20.32 -15.34 23.00
CA GLN A 146 20.18 -14.03 22.37
C GLN A 146 20.87 -12.93 23.17
N LYS A 147 21.25 -11.86 22.48
CA LYS A 147 21.69 -10.63 23.15
C LYS A 147 20.53 -10.04 23.95
N ALA A 148 20.83 -9.55 25.14
CA ALA A 148 19.85 -8.91 26.00
C ALA A 148 19.18 -7.73 25.25
N ASN A 149 17.85 -7.67 25.34
CA ASN A 149 17.02 -6.61 24.76
C ASN A 149 17.22 -6.39 23.24
N PHE A 150 17.57 -7.44 22.48
CA PHE A 150 17.79 -7.28 21.04
C PHE A 150 16.52 -6.92 20.27
N MET A 151 16.58 -5.81 19.55
CA MET A 151 15.54 -5.25 18.68
C MET A 151 16.19 -4.60 17.45
N HIS A 152 15.39 -4.31 16.43
CA HIS A 152 15.77 -3.40 15.36
C HIS A 152 15.20 -2.00 15.63
N HIS A 153 16.07 -1.00 15.67
CA HIS A 153 15.67 0.40 15.70
C HIS A 153 15.36 0.87 14.27
N ILE A 154 14.22 1.51 14.06
CA ILE A 154 13.71 1.91 12.75
C ILE A 154 13.21 3.36 12.83
N GLU A 155 13.72 4.22 11.96
CA GLU A 155 13.18 5.54 11.72
C GLU A 155 12.75 5.69 10.26
N VAL A 156 11.58 6.29 10.02
CA VAL A 156 11.13 6.66 8.67
C VAL A 156 11.15 8.18 8.56
N TRP A 157 11.74 8.69 7.48
CA TRP A 157 11.92 10.12 7.26
C TRP A 157 11.31 10.55 5.94
N LYS A 158 10.48 11.59 5.97
CA LYS A 158 10.03 12.33 4.80
C LYS A 158 11.18 13.19 4.28
N TYR A 159 11.58 12.93 3.05
CA TYR A 159 12.62 13.70 2.37
C TYR A 159 12.06 15.05 1.93
N ASN A 160 12.79 16.12 2.27
CA ASN A 160 12.43 17.47 1.84
C ASN A 160 13.70 18.19 1.33
N PRO A 161 13.86 18.34 0.00
CA PRO A 161 15.07 18.93 -0.57
C PRO A 161 15.28 20.40 -0.18
N SER A 162 14.23 21.09 0.29
CA SER A 162 14.26 22.54 0.56
C SER A 162 14.18 22.92 2.04
N GLY A 163 13.84 21.99 2.94
CA GLY A 163 13.41 22.34 4.30
C GLY A 163 13.86 21.40 5.42
N GLY A 164 14.86 20.56 5.18
CA GLY A 164 15.28 19.54 6.13
C GLY A 164 14.28 18.39 6.22
N ASP A 165 14.79 17.16 6.38
CA ASP A 165 13.96 15.97 6.43
C ASP A 165 13.12 15.94 7.72
N VAL A 166 11.89 15.42 7.63
CA VAL A 166 10.96 15.31 8.76
C VAL A 166 10.82 13.85 9.16
N LYS A 167 11.11 13.51 10.42
CA LYS A 167 10.89 12.16 10.95
C LYS A 167 9.38 11.90 11.10
N VAL A 168 8.89 10.85 10.46
CA VAL A 168 7.47 10.45 10.48
C VAL A 168 7.20 9.23 11.35
N TYR A 169 8.23 8.43 11.64
CA TYR A 169 8.14 7.25 12.48
C TYR A 169 9.48 6.98 13.18
N ASP A 170 9.42 6.49 14.41
CA ASP A 170 10.57 6.13 15.24
C ASP A 170 10.15 5.05 16.24
N ALA A 171 10.73 3.85 16.14
CA ALA A 171 10.45 2.77 17.07
C ALA A 171 11.59 1.76 17.16
N ASN A 172 11.64 1.05 18.29
CA ASN A 172 12.40 -0.19 18.44
C ASN A 172 11.44 -1.36 18.29
N VAL A 173 11.68 -2.23 17.31
CA VAL A 173 10.80 -3.33 16.93
C VAL A 173 11.48 -4.66 17.25
N SER A 174 10.75 -5.55 17.92
CA SER A 174 11.26 -6.87 18.31
C SER A 174 11.46 -7.79 17.09
N LEU A 175 12.20 -8.88 17.28
CA LEU A 175 12.30 -9.94 16.28
C LEU A 175 10.95 -10.68 16.13
N ASP A 176 10.68 -11.16 14.93
CA ASP A 176 9.53 -12.00 14.63
C ASP A 176 9.67 -13.36 15.35
N GLU A 177 8.56 -14.00 15.71
CA GLU A 177 8.56 -15.34 16.31
C GLU A 177 8.35 -16.43 15.23
N PRO A 178 9.16 -17.52 15.20
CA PRO A 178 10.32 -17.76 16.05
C PRO A 178 11.48 -16.81 15.71
N LYS A 179 12.24 -16.42 16.74
CA LYS A 179 13.31 -15.44 16.62
C LYS A 179 14.48 -15.93 15.75
N THR A 180 14.41 -15.56 14.48
CA THR A 180 15.39 -15.91 13.42
C THR A 180 16.36 -14.76 13.09
N GLY A 181 16.31 -13.67 13.87
CA GLY A 181 17.03 -12.44 13.54
C GLY A 181 16.30 -11.56 12.50
N ILE A 182 15.08 -11.93 12.11
CA ILE A 182 14.23 -11.16 11.20
C ILE A 182 13.24 -10.30 12.00
N THR A 183 12.97 -9.09 11.52
CA THR A 183 11.86 -8.23 11.96
C THR A 183 11.06 -7.79 10.75
N THR A 184 9.74 -7.90 10.85
CA THR A 184 8.79 -7.42 9.84
C THR A 184 7.96 -6.26 10.37
N LEU A 185 7.93 -5.14 9.64
CA LEU A 185 7.16 -3.95 10.00
C LEU A 185 6.45 -3.37 8.77
N ASP A 186 5.14 -3.19 8.83
CA ASP A 186 4.41 -2.41 7.82
C ASP A 186 4.43 -0.92 8.19
N ILE A 187 5.05 -0.09 7.35
CA ILE A 187 5.19 1.36 7.56
C ILE A 187 4.12 2.18 6.82
N SER A 188 3.16 1.53 6.16
CA SER A 188 2.15 2.19 5.32
C SER A 188 1.27 3.17 6.08
N GLU A 189 0.74 2.79 7.24
CA GLU A 189 -0.13 3.64 8.07
C GLU A 189 0.60 4.91 8.57
N SER A 190 1.83 4.73 9.05
CA SER A 190 2.70 5.83 9.46
C SER A 190 2.91 6.81 8.31
N LEU A 191 3.22 6.33 7.11
CA LEU A 191 3.35 7.18 5.92
C LEU A 191 2.02 7.86 5.55
N HIS A 192 0.91 7.11 5.56
CA HIS A 192 -0.42 7.59 5.18
C HIS A 192 -0.88 8.79 6.02
N SER A 193 -0.62 8.75 7.34
CA SER A 193 -1.04 9.80 8.27
C SER A 193 -0.46 11.19 7.96
N PHE A 194 0.68 11.26 7.27
CA PHE A 194 1.33 12.50 6.83
C PHE A 194 0.99 12.91 5.39
N MET A 195 0.17 12.11 4.70
CA MET A 195 -0.27 12.43 3.35
C MET A 195 -1.58 13.23 3.37
N GLY A 196 -1.80 14.00 2.32
CA GLY A 196 -3.06 14.71 2.10
C GLY A 196 -3.42 14.75 0.63
N PHE A 197 -4.59 15.31 0.33
CA PHE A 197 -5.03 15.52 -1.03
C PHE A 197 -4.51 16.87 -1.57
N ASP A 198 -4.14 16.88 -2.85
CA ASP A 198 -3.86 18.11 -3.59
C ASP A 198 -5.12 18.54 -4.33
N SER A 199 -5.97 19.33 -3.66
CA SER A 199 -7.19 19.84 -4.27
C SER A 199 -6.85 20.62 -5.54
N PRO A 200 -7.50 20.32 -6.67
CA PRO A 200 -7.15 20.92 -7.94
C PRO A 200 -7.69 22.34 -8.02
N SER A 201 -6.97 23.22 -8.70
CA SER A 201 -7.47 24.56 -9.00
C SER A 201 -8.43 24.54 -10.19
N LEU A 202 -9.62 25.14 -10.03
CA LEU A 202 -10.52 25.44 -11.15
C LEU A 202 -10.13 26.73 -11.89
N THR A 203 -9.34 27.59 -11.26
CA THR A 203 -8.94 28.89 -11.78
C THR A 203 -7.42 28.96 -11.95
N GLY A 204 -6.94 29.48 -13.08
CA GLY A 204 -5.52 29.70 -13.32
C GLY A 204 -4.87 28.57 -14.11
N SER A 205 -3.66 28.18 -13.71
CA SER A 205 -2.87 27.16 -14.42
C SER A 205 -3.57 25.81 -14.41
N TYR A 206 -3.71 25.19 -15.58
CA TYR A 206 -4.10 23.77 -15.70
C TYR A 206 -2.99 22.82 -15.22
N TRP A 207 -1.84 23.33 -14.76
CA TRP A 207 -0.71 22.54 -14.30
C TRP A 207 -0.48 22.73 -12.79
N GLN A 208 -0.50 21.63 -12.02
CA GLN A 208 -0.34 21.67 -10.56
C GLN A 208 0.56 20.54 -10.05
N LEU A 209 1.67 20.89 -9.38
CA LEU A 209 2.48 19.92 -8.65
C LEU A 209 1.74 19.42 -7.41
N CYS A 210 1.76 18.11 -7.19
CA CYS A 210 1.04 17.43 -6.12
C CYS A 210 2.00 17.03 -4.99
N SER A 211 2.24 17.94 -4.05
CA SER A 211 3.22 17.76 -2.96
C SER A 211 2.64 17.13 -1.69
N LYS A 212 1.31 17.08 -1.56
CA LYS A 212 0.64 16.46 -0.41
C LYS A 212 0.33 14.99 -0.65
N SER A 213 -0.04 14.64 -1.88
CA SER A 213 -0.48 13.31 -2.29
C SER A 213 0.62 12.45 -2.91
N CYS A 214 1.84 12.98 -3.07
CA CYS A 214 3.02 12.23 -3.46
C CYS A 214 4.27 12.88 -2.88
N TRP A 215 5.14 12.09 -2.25
CA TRP A 215 6.44 12.56 -1.77
C TRP A 215 7.40 11.40 -1.55
N GLN A 216 8.69 11.72 -1.36
CA GLN A 216 9.77 10.74 -1.20
C GLN A 216 10.15 10.57 0.26
N TYR A 217 10.54 9.35 0.63
CA TYR A 217 10.96 8.98 1.98
C TYR A 217 12.20 8.08 1.94
N TYR A 218 12.86 7.93 3.09
CA TYR A 218 13.86 6.89 3.29
C TYR A 218 13.74 6.32 4.69
N VAL A 219 14.32 5.16 4.90
CA VAL A 219 14.35 4.48 6.19
C VAL A 219 15.77 4.50 6.72
N LYS A 220 15.92 4.83 8.00
CA LYS A 220 17.12 4.60 8.78
C LYS A 220 16.87 3.43 9.71
N TYR A 221 17.85 2.53 9.84
CA TYR A 221 17.69 1.35 10.65
C TYR A 221 19.00 0.93 11.31
N ALA A 222 18.91 0.34 12.49
CA ALA A 222 20.05 -0.10 13.29
C ALA A 222 19.67 -1.29 14.17
N GLN A 223 20.68 -1.92 14.76
CA GLN A 223 20.46 -2.84 15.88
C GLN A 223 20.32 -2.03 17.17
N PHE A 224 19.50 -2.52 18.10
CA PHE A 224 19.29 -1.96 19.43
C PHE A 224 19.37 -3.11 20.44
N PHE A 225 20.40 -3.12 21.30
CA PHE A 225 20.61 -4.21 22.27
C PHE A 225 21.58 -3.78 23.38
N GLY A 226 21.64 -4.60 24.44
CA GLY A 226 22.53 -4.44 25.59
C GLY A 226 21.75 -4.44 26.92
N ASP A 227 22.47 -4.55 28.03
CA ASP A 227 21.90 -4.43 29.36
C ASP A 227 21.38 -3.01 29.61
N ASP A 228 22.13 -2.01 29.13
CA ASP A 228 21.67 -0.64 28.89
C ASP A 228 21.48 -0.46 27.37
N PRO A 229 20.27 -0.74 26.85
CA PRO A 229 20.08 -0.93 25.43
C PRO A 229 20.21 0.41 24.68
N SER A 230 21.05 0.40 23.65
CA SER A 230 21.40 1.58 22.87
C SER A 230 21.46 1.26 21.39
N VAL A 231 21.13 2.27 20.57
CA VAL A 231 21.23 2.21 19.11
C VAL A 231 22.70 2.05 18.72
N LYS A 232 22.99 1.05 17.88
CA LYS A 232 24.35 0.80 17.37
C LYS A 232 24.60 1.61 16.09
N LYS A 233 25.08 0.97 15.03
CA LYS A 233 25.35 1.65 13.75
C LYS A 233 24.05 1.89 12.97
N LEU A 234 23.79 3.14 12.62
CA LEU A 234 22.68 3.54 11.75
C LEU A 234 23.03 3.31 10.27
N ASN A 235 22.21 2.54 9.57
CA ASN A 235 22.21 2.40 8.12
C ASN A 235 21.04 3.20 7.54
N LYS A 236 21.12 3.53 6.24
CA LYS A 236 20.10 4.33 5.54
C LYS A 236 19.80 3.70 4.18
N THR A 237 18.54 3.65 3.80
CA THR A 237 18.09 3.19 2.48
C THR A 237 18.25 4.27 1.40
N GLY A 238 18.01 3.91 0.14
CA GLY A 238 17.75 4.88 -0.91
C GLY A 238 16.45 5.66 -0.69
N LEU A 239 16.17 6.60 -1.60
CA LEU A 239 14.88 7.28 -1.65
C LEU A 239 13.83 6.35 -2.26
N HIS A 240 12.67 6.29 -1.62
CA HIS A 240 11.47 5.61 -2.06
C HIS A 240 10.34 6.63 -2.17
N THR A 241 9.29 6.32 -2.92
CA THR A 241 8.16 7.23 -3.16
C THR A 241 6.89 6.63 -2.59
N VAL A 242 6.11 7.47 -1.91
CA VAL A 242 4.78 7.11 -1.47
C VAL A 242 3.74 7.99 -2.16
N VAL A 243 2.71 7.35 -2.72
CA VAL A 243 1.56 7.99 -3.37
C VAL A 243 0.33 7.76 -2.51
N TYR A 244 -0.51 8.79 -2.37
CA TYR A 244 -1.77 8.67 -1.65
C TYR A 244 -2.68 7.67 -2.37
N GLY A 245 -3.26 6.73 -1.63
CA GLY A 245 -4.27 5.82 -2.18
C GLY A 245 -3.94 4.36 -1.92
N GLY A 246 -4.63 3.46 -2.61
CA GLY A 246 -4.34 2.03 -2.61
C GLY A 246 -5.37 1.19 -3.35
N TYR A 247 -4.96 -0.02 -3.69
CA TYR A 247 -5.82 -1.05 -4.28
C TYR A 247 -6.78 -1.65 -3.25
N SER A 248 -7.92 -2.16 -3.72
CA SER A 248 -8.84 -2.95 -2.89
C SER A 248 -8.20 -4.28 -2.49
N ASN A 249 -8.68 -4.88 -1.39
CA ASN A 249 -8.17 -6.18 -0.93
C ASN A 249 -8.33 -7.29 -1.99
N LEU A 250 -9.41 -7.26 -2.77
CA LEU A 250 -9.63 -8.21 -3.86
C LEU A 250 -8.60 -8.02 -4.99
N ALA A 251 -8.31 -6.78 -5.37
CA ALA A 251 -7.27 -6.49 -6.36
C ALA A 251 -5.88 -6.92 -5.85
N LEU A 252 -5.55 -6.66 -4.57
CA LEU A 252 -4.29 -7.11 -3.96
C LEU A 252 -4.11 -8.63 -3.99
N GLN A 253 -5.19 -9.41 -3.90
CA GLN A 253 -5.13 -10.88 -4.00
C GLN A 253 -4.78 -11.34 -5.42
N GLN A 254 -5.12 -10.56 -6.45
CA GLN A 254 -4.87 -10.88 -7.86
C GLN A 254 -3.50 -10.38 -8.36
N ILE A 255 -2.90 -9.42 -7.67
CA ILE A 255 -1.57 -8.90 -8.00
C ILE A 255 -0.50 -9.89 -7.50
N ALA A 256 0.20 -10.52 -8.44
CA ALA A 256 1.28 -11.48 -8.14
C ALA A 256 2.52 -10.80 -7.52
N ASP A 257 3.03 -9.73 -8.15
CA ASP A 257 4.14 -8.93 -7.61
C ASP A 257 3.63 -7.69 -6.89
N ARG A 258 3.21 -7.84 -5.64
CA ARG A 258 2.69 -6.72 -4.85
C ARG A 258 3.71 -5.61 -4.58
N VAL A 259 5.00 -5.92 -4.66
CA VAL A 259 6.07 -4.95 -4.35
C VAL A 259 6.23 -3.99 -5.52
N ASN A 260 6.36 -4.49 -6.74
CA ASN A 260 6.69 -3.64 -7.89
C ASN A 260 5.49 -3.31 -8.78
N TYR A 261 4.29 -3.86 -8.51
CA TYR A 261 3.15 -3.70 -9.40
C TYR A 261 2.83 -2.26 -9.77
N LEU A 262 2.83 -1.31 -8.81
CA LEU A 262 2.54 0.09 -9.13
C LEU A 262 3.59 0.68 -10.08
N GLN A 263 4.86 0.36 -9.87
CA GLN A 263 5.94 0.79 -10.75
C GLN A 263 5.76 0.23 -12.17
N THR A 264 5.48 -1.07 -12.28
CA THR A 264 5.24 -1.76 -13.56
C THR A 264 3.96 -1.28 -14.24
N TYR A 265 2.90 -0.97 -13.49
CA TYR A 265 1.67 -0.42 -14.04
C TYR A 265 1.89 0.96 -14.67
N LEU A 266 2.63 1.83 -13.97
CA LEU A 266 2.93 3.18 -14.45
C LEU A 266 3.90 3.15 -15.64
N LEU A 267 4.83 2.19 -15.66
CA LEU A 267 5.80 2.02 -16.74
C LEU A 267 5.85 0.54 -17.19
N PRO A 268 4.88 0.08 -18.02
CA PRO A 268 4.77 -1.32 -18.42
C PRO A 268 5.93 -1.83 -19.27
N ASP A 269 6.61 -0.93 -19.97
CA ASP A 269 7.82 -1.20 -20.75
C ASP A 269 8.89 -0.21 -20.23
N PRO A 270 10.01 -0.66 -19.65
CA PRO A 270 11.03 0.24 -19.10
C PRO A 270 12.03 0.78 -20.14
N SER A 271 11.68 0.84 -21.42
CA SER A 271 12.51 1.50 -22.43
C SER A 271 12.51 3.02 -22.32
N LEU A 272 13.60 3.67 -22.78
CA LEU A 272 13.79 5.14 -22.79
C LEU A 272 12.68 5.92 -23.53
N TYR A 273 11.89 5.24 -24.38
CA TYR A 273 10.81 5.81 -25.17
C TYR A 273 9.42 5.36 -24.71
N ALA A 274 9.32 4.73 -23.55
CA ALA A 274 8.07 4.17 -23.08
C ALA A 274 7.10 5.22 -22.56
N TYR A 275 5.87 5.13 -23.05
CA TYR A 275 4.74 5.92 -22.59
C TYR A 275 4.30 5.43 -21.22
N GLN A 276 4.23 6.34 -20.25
CA GLN A 276 3.70 6.02 -18.93
C GLN A 276 2.18 6.03 -18.92
N CYS A 277 1.59 5.16 -18.10
CA CYS A 277 0.16 5.23 -17.82
C CYS A 277 -0.15 6.46 -16.96
N TRP A 278 -1.34 7.02 -17.15
CA TRP A 278 -1.88 7.95 -16.17
C TRP A 278 -2.13 7.22 -14.84
N LEU A 279 -1.97 7.91 -13.72
CA LEU A 279 -2.30 7.37 -12.42
C LEU A 279 -3.82 7.39 -12.26
N GLU A 280 -4.45 6.23 -12.38
CA GLU A 280 -5.91 6.08 -12.34
C GLU A 280 -6.30 4.81 -11.58
N THR A 281 -7.38 4.90 -10.80
CA THR A 281 -8.03 3.74 -10.13
C THR A 281 -8.60 2.74 -11.12
N TRP A 282 -9.26 3.25 -12.16
CA TRP A 282 -9.73 2.46 -13.30
C TRP A 282 -9.39 3.24 -14.58
N PRO A 283 -8.66 2.63 -15.53
CA PRO A 283 -8.29 3.29 -16.76
C PRO A 283 -9.50 3.37 -17.69
N VAL A 284 -9.82 4.59 -18.14
CA VAL A 284 -10.83 4.82 -19.20
C VAL A 284 -10.16 5.48 -20.38
N ASP A 285 -10.25 4.88 -21.56
CA ASP A 285 -9.56 5.40 -22.75
C ASP A 285 -10.27 6.62 -23.36
N TYR A 286 -11.58 6.75 -23.14
CA TYR A 286 -12.38 7.86 -23.64
C TYR A 286 -13.42 8.38 -22.65
N PHE A 287 -13.61 9.69 -22.62
CA PHE A 287 -14.61 10.36 -21.77
C PHE A 287 -15.57 11.19 -22.61
N SER A 288 -16.86 11.16 -22.30
CA SER A 288 -17.80 12.19 -22.75
C SER A 288 -17.71 13.39 -21.78
N ILE A 289 -17.48 14.58 -22.32
CA ILE A 289 -17.25 15.79 -21.51
C ILE A 289 -18.09 16.96 -22.02
N LYS A 290 -18.70 17.72 -21.12
CA LYS A 290 -19.31 19.02 -21.48
C LYS A 290 -18.24 20.10 -21.57
N THR A 291 -18.51 21.18 -22.28
CA THR A 291 -17.52 22.26 -22.44
C THR A 291 -17.13 22.93 -21.13
N ASN A 292 -18.05 23.03 -20.17
CA ASN A 292 -17.81 23.59 -18.84
C ASN A 292 -17.48 22.53 -17.75
N GLN A 293 -17.32 21.26 -18.12
CA GLN A 293 -16.98 20.20 -17.16
C GLN A 293 -15.47 20.25 -16.87
N ALA A 294 -15.12 20.51 -15.61
CA ALA A 294 -13.75 20.37 -15.15
C ALA A 294 -13.33 18.89 -15.20
N GLN A 295 -12.10 18.62 -15.59
CA GLN A 295 -11.55 17.27 -15.66
C GLN A 295 -10.07 17.31 -15.37
N PHE A 296 -9.57 16.32 -14.65
CA PHE A 296 -8.17 16.24 -14.28
C PHE A 296 -7.60 14.87 -14.62
N LEU A 297 -6.34 14.85 -15.02
CA LEU A 297 -5.52 13.66 -15.16
C LEU A 297 -4.30 13.79 -14.24
N SER A 298 -3.87 12.70 -13.62
CA SER A 298 -2.73 12.69 -12.71
C SER A 298 -1.60 11.86 -13.28
N PHE A 299 -0.39 12.39 -13.23
CA PHE A 299 0.81 11.77 -13.77
C PHE A 299 1.90 11.72 -12.71
N VAL A 300 2.60 10.61 -12.60
CA VAL A 300 3.80 10.48 -11.77
C VAL A 300 4.97 10.28 -12.72
N ASN A 301 6.01 11.11 -12.60
CA ASN A 301 7.21 10.94 -13.41
C ASN A 301 8.03 9.75 -12.90
N ASN A 302 7.73 8.54 -13.37
CA ASN A 302 8.42 7.31 -12.99
C ASN A 302 9.79 7.13 -13.68
N LEU A 303 10.27 8.13 -14.43
CA LEU A 303 11.61 8.12 -15.02
C LEU A 303 12.65 8.54 -13.97
N SER A 304 13.90 8.11 -14.15
CA SER A 304 15.03 8.48 -13.28
C SER A 304 15.53 9.92 -13.50
N ALA A 305 14.96 10.65 -14.45
CA ALA A 305 15.38 11.99 -14.84
C ALA A 305 14.29 13.05 -14.56
N THR A 306 14.74 14.29 -14.37
CA THR A 306 13.88 15.46 -14.38
C THR A 306 13.42 15.74 -15.80
N GLU A 307 12.11 15.90 -15.99
CA GLU A 307 11.52 16.23 -17.30
C GLU A 307 10.92 17.64 -17.25
N THR A 308 11.05 18.39 -18.34
CA THR A 308 10.20 19.55 -18.61
C THR A 308 9.11 19.09 -19.55
N LEU A 309 7.86 19.11 -19.09
CA LEU A 309 6.73 18.57 -19.81
C LEU A 309 5.87 19.69 -20.42
N ALA A 310 5.21 19.38 -21.54
CA ALA A 310 4.15 20.17 -22.15
C ALA A 310 2.91 19.29 -22.36
N VAL A 311 1.76 19.94 -22.54
CA VAL A 311 0.50 19.25 -22.84
C VAL A 311 0.23 19.40 -24.33
N GLN A 312 0.33 18.30 -25.08
CA GLN A 312 -0.12 18.23 -26.46
C GLN A 312 -1.62 17.96 -26.48
N VAL A 313 -2.36 18.74 -27.27
CA VAL A 313 -3.78 18.54 -27.51
C VAL A 313 -4.04 18.39 -29.00
N ASP A 314 -4.45 17.19 -29.43
CA ASP A 314 -4.84 16.92 -30.81
C ASP A 314 -6.37 17.05 -30.92
N ILE A 315 -6.83 18.13 -31.55
CA ILE A 315 -8.23 18.48 -31.71
C ILE A 315 -8.74 17.87 -33.03
N THR A 316 -9.87 17.18 -32.96
CA THR A 316 -10.66 16.78 -34.13
C THR A 316 -11.91 17.62 -34.18
N TYR A 317 -12.07 18.39 -35.26
CA TYR A 317 -13.23 19.23 -35.48
C TYR A 317 -14.41 18.46 -36.09
N GLN A 318 -15.58 19.10 -36.16
CA GLN A 318 -16.82 18.48 -36.71
C GLN A 318 -16.73 18.14 -38.20
N ASP A 319 -15.92 18.87 -38.96
CA ASP A 319 -15.61 18.57 -40.37
C ASP A 319 -14.50 17.53 -40.55
N ASN A 320 -14.05 16.89 -39.46
CA ASN A 320 -12.93 15.95 -39.38
C ASN A 320 -11.55 16.55 -39.67
N THR A 321 -11.41 17.87 -39.74
CA THR A 321 -10.08 18.51 -39.75
C THR A 321 -9.40 18.32 -38.39
N LEU A 322 -8.07 18.29 -38.42
CA LEU A 322 -7.22 18.07 -37.26
C LEU A 322 -6.38 19.31 -36.98
N GLN A 323 -6.19 19.62 -35.70
CA GLN A 323 -5.24 20.63 -35.25
C GLN A 323 -4.53 20.16 -33.99
N THR A 324 -3.22 20.30 -33.96
CA THR A 324 -2.42 20.05 -32.75
C THR A 324 -2.02 21.38 -32.13
N ILE A 325 -2.19 21.50 -30.83
CA ILE A 325 -1.68 22.62 -30.04
C ILE A 325 -0.80 22.10 -28.90
N TYR A 326 0.17 22.92 -28.49
CA TYR A 326 1.05 22.64 -27.37
C TYR A 326 0.84 23.71 -26.31
N LEU A 327 0.44 23.28 -25.12
CA LEU A 327 0.28 24.14 -23.97
C LEU A 327 1.48 23.95 -23.04
N THR A 328 2.05 25.04 -22.55
CA THR A 328 3.22 25.00 -21.66
C THR A 328 2.87 24.23 -20.37
N GLY A 329 3.63 23.18 -20.04
CA GLY A 329 3.50 22.50 -18.76
C GLY A 329 4.48 23.07 -17.75
N GLY A 330 5.23 22.19 -17.09
CA GLY A 330 6.26 22.57 -16.14
C GLY A 330 7.31 21.48 -15.94
N THR A 331 8.31 21.78 -15.12
CA THR A 331 9.35 20.83 -14.75
C THR A 331 8.84 19.89 -13.65
N VAL A 332 9.05 18.59 -13.83
CA VAL A 332 8.69 17.52 -12.91
C VAL A 332 9.93 16.69 -12.61
N LEU A 333 10.36 16.67 -11.36
CA LEU A 333 11.48 15.84 -10.93
C LEU A 333 11.08 14.35 -10.99
N SER A 334 12.09 13.47 -10.95
CA SER A 334 11.85 12.03 -10.80
C SER A 334 10.95 11.76 -9.58
N MET A 335 9.97 10.89 -9.77
CA MET A 335 8.95 10.46 -8.82
C MET A 335 8.04 11.55 -8.25
N GLN A 336 8.00 12.73 -8.88
CA GLN A 336 6.99 13.73 -8.54
C GLN A 336 5.68 13.48 -9.25
N LYS A 337 4.58 13.83 -8.57
CA LYS A 337 3.23 13.79 -9.11
C LYS A 337 2.79 15.18 -9.58
N VAL A 338 2.10 15.23 -10.70
CA VAL A 338 1.43 16.42 -11.24
C VAL A 338 -0.03 16.09 -11.55
N ALA A 339 -0.92 17.05 -11.31
CA ALA A 339 -2.29 17.05 -11.79
C ALA A 339 -2.42 18.05 -12.95
N VAL A 340 -3.09 17.61 -14.01
CA VAL A 340 -3.27 18.37 -15.25
C VAL A 340 -4.76 18.57 -15.47
N GLY A 341 -5.21 19.82 -15.57
CA GLY A 341 -6.56 20.20 -15.96
C GLY A 341 -6.75 19.95 -17.45
N CYS A 342 -7.63 19.01 -17.78
CA CYS A 342 -7.88 18.54 -19.14
C CYS A 342 -9.31 18.82 -19.62
N GLY A 343 -10.10 19.57 -18.84
CA GLY A 343 -11.42 20.03 -19.25
C GLY A 343 -11.34 20.95 -20.46
N TYR A 344 -12.39 20.95 -21.29
CA TYR A 344 -12.43 21.69 -22.55
C TYR A 344 -12.15 23.20 -22.37
N GLN A 345 -12.84 23.85 -21.44
CA GLN A 345 -12.57 25.24 -21.07
C GLN A 345 -11.23 25.43 -20.34
N GLN A 346 -10.79 24.47 -19.53
CA GLN A 346 -9.51 24.54 -18.80
C GLN A 346 -8.31 24.59 -19.75
N LEU A 347 -8.42 23.89 -20.88
CA LEU A 347 -7.42 23.87 -21.96
C LEU A 347 -7.58 25.05 -22.95
N GLY A 348 -8.54 25.96 -22.72
CA GLY A 348 -8.75 27.13 -23.59
C GLY A 348 -9.32 26.81 -24.97
N LEU A 349 -9.91 25.63 -25.16
CA LEU A 349 -10.31 25.13 -26.49
C LEU A 349 -11.44 25.94 -27.15
N ASN A 350 -12.14 26.78 -26.39
CA ASN A 350 -13.08 27.77 -26.92
C ASN A 350 -12.42 28.71 -27.94
N GLY A 351 -11.14 29.05 -27.74
CA GLY A 351 -10.43 30.03 -28.57
C GLY A 351 -9.92 29.49 -29.91
N TYR A 352 -10.00 28.17 -30.13
CA TYR A 352 -9.44 27.51 -31.31
C TYR A 352 -10.48 27.15 -32.37
N GLY A 353 -11.75 27.52 -32.19
CA GLY A 353 -12.78 27.34 -33.21
C GLY A 353 -12.49 28.20 -34.45
N VAL A 354 -12.32 27.55 -35.61
CA VAL A 354 -12.34 28.24 -36.92
C VAL A 354 -13.78 28.63 -37.23
N SER A 355 -14.03 29.77 -37.90
CA SER A 355 -15.38 30.31 -38.16
C SER A 355 -16.43 29.24 -38.52
N GLY A 356 -17.26 28.85 -37.55
CA GLY A 356 -18.33 27.86 -37.69
C GLY A 356 -17.98 26.39 -37.42
N ASN A 357 -16.70 26.05 -37.20
CA ASN A 357 -16.26 24.67 -36.97
C ASN A 357 -15.79 24.47 -35.51
N ARG A 358 -16.50 23.61 -34.78
CA ARG A 358 -16.26 23.37 -33.35
C ARG A 358 -15.53 22.05 -33.13
N ALA A 359 -14.76 21.97 -32.05
CA ALA A 359 -14.14 20.73 -31.64
C ALA A 359 -15.20 19.65 -31.34
N ALA A 360 -15.09 18.50 -31.99
CA ALA A 360 -15.93 17.32 -31.79
C ALA A 360 -15.31 16.36 -30.78
N SER A 361 -13.98 16.19 -30.84
CA SER A 361 -13.20 15.47 -29.82
C SER A 361 -11.80 16.05 -29.72
N TYR A 362 -11.08 15.71 -28.66
CA TYR A 362 -9.66 16.01 -28.53
C TYR A 362 -8.93 14.90 -27.79
N ILE A 363 -7.62 14.77 -28.04
CA ILE A 363 -6.73 13.84 -27.35
C ILE A 363 -5.74 14.65 -26.53
N VAL A 364 -5.54 14.27 -25.27
CA VAL A 364 -4.53 14.88 -24.39
C VAL A 364 -3.40 13.91 -24.16
N THR A 365 -2.17 14.39 -24.37
CA THR A 365 -0.92 13.65 -24.16
C THR A 365 0.10 14.56 -23.47
N LEU A 366 0.82 14.05 -22.47
CA LEU A 366 2.02 14.70 -21.98
C LEU A 366 3.19 14.38 -22.89
N VAL A 367 3.89 15.43 -23.29
CA VAL A 367 5.07 15.34 -24.15
C VAL A 367 6.25 16.06 -23.50
N ASN A 368 7.46 15.76 -23.92
CA ASN A 368 8.63 16.56 -23.59
C ASN A 368 8.45 17.99 -24.15
N GLY A 369 8.74 18.99 -23.34
CA GLY A 369 8.51 20.39 -23.66
C GLY A 369 9.35 20.91 -24.83
N THR A 370 10.47 20.25 -25.15
CA THR A 370 11.36 20.65 -26.25
C THR A 370 11.27 19.71 -27.45
N SER A 371 11.39 18.40 -27.24
CA SER A 371 11.39 17.43 -28.35
C SER A 371 9.99 17.02 -28.81
N HIS A 372 8.96 17.31 -28.02
CA HIS A 372 7.57 16.88 -28.23
C HIS A 372 7.39 15.35 -28.30
N GLU A 373 8.40 14.60 -27.87
CA GLU A 373 8.26 13.16 -27.67
C GLU A 373 7.25 12.88 -26.55
N SER A 374 6.37 11.92 -26.78
CA SER A 374 5.36 11.55 -25.80
C SER A 374 5.96 10.93 -24.53
N ARG A 375 5.29 11.18 -23.41
CA ARG A 375 5.64 10.73 -22.06
C ARG A 375 4.47 10.05 -21.34
N SER A 376 3.23 10.35 -21.75
CA SER A 376 2.04 9.64 -21.26
C SER A 376 1.31 8.90 -22.38
N LYS A 377 0.47 7.93 -22.02
CA LYS A 377 -0.55 7.40 -22.93
C LYS A 377 -1.54 8.50 -23.34
N PRO A 378 -2.05 8.50 -24.59
CA PRO A 378 -3.08 9.44 -25.01
C PRO A 378 -4.41 9.18 -24.30
N LYS A 379 -5.16 10.24 -23.98
CA LYS A 379 -6.53 10.16 -23.44
C LYS A 379 -7.50 10.92 -24.32
N ARG A 380 -8.59 10.28 -24.74
CA ARG A 380 -9.57 10.86 -25.67
C ARG A 380 -10.74 11.48 -24.91
N PHE A 381 -11.16 12.67 -25.34
CA PHE A 381 -12.32 13.39 -24.83
C PHE A 381 -13.28 13.67 -25.98
N ILE A 382 -14.53 13.24 -25.84
CA ILE A 382 -15.62 13.45 -26.80
C ILE A 382 -16.46 14.61 -26.27
N VAL A 383 -16.52 15.70 -27.04
CA VAL A 383 -17.22 16.91 -26.62
C VAL A 383 -18.71 16.73 -26.82
N ASP A 384 -19.44 16.65 -25.71
CA ASP A 384 -20.87 16.54 -25.70
C ASP A 384 -21.50 17.92 -25.49
N ARG A 385 -22.27 18.35 -26.49
CA ARG A 385 -22.97 19.64 -26.53
C ARG A 385 -24.47 19.51 -26.37
N ASN A 386 -24.98 18.31 -26.11
CA ASN A 386 -26.40 18.11 -25.88
C ASN A 386 -26.83 18.87 -24.63
N TYR A 387 -27.98 19.54 -24.73
CA TYR A 387 -28.54 20.24 -23.59
C TYR A 387 -29.04 19.24 -22.53
N GLU A 388 -28.47 19.31 -21.34
CA GLU A 388 -28.84 18.51 -20.17
C GLU A 388 -29.31 19.45 -19.07
N GLN A 389 -30.63 19.60 -18.97
CA GLN A 389 -31.24 20.35 -17.88
C GLN A 389 -30.81 19.72 -16.55
N TYR A 390 -30.47 20.53 -15.55
CA TYR A 390 -30.04 20.06 -14.22
C TYR A 390 -28.62 19.48 -14.11
N THR A 391 -27.72 19.83 -15.04
CA THR A 391 -26.31 19.42 -14.96
C THR A 391 -25.63 19.93 -13.67
N ARG A 392 -24.97 19.02 -12.96
CA ARG A 392 -24.11 19.27 -11.79
C ARG A 392 -22.83 18.45 -11.94
N TYR A 393 -21.74 18.99 -11.39
CA TYR A 393 -20.46 18.30 -11.34
C TYR A 393 -20.04 18.08 -9.89
N PHE A 394 -19.65 16.85 -9.60
CA PHE A 394 -19.00 16.46 -8.36
C PHE A 394 -17.56 16.12 -8.66
N LEU A 395 -16.65 16.80 -7.97
CA LEU A 395 -15.23 16.52 -8.03
C LEU A 395 -14.85 15.75 -6.77
N TYR A 396 -14.31 14.54 -6.92
CA TYR A 396 -14.01 13.67 -5.79
C TYR A 396 -12.63 13.05 -5.93
N ALA A 397 -11.98 12.79 -4.80
CA ALA A 397 -10.72 12.07 -4.79
C ALA A 397 -10.97 10.56 -4.86
N ASP A 398 -10.45 9.91 -5.90
CA ASP A 398 -10.54 8.46 -6.07
C ASP A 398 -9.62 7.70 -5.10
N SER A 399 -9.71 6.37 -5.12
CA SER A 399 -8.89 5.47 -4.30
C SER A 399 -7.38 5.58 -4.57
N CYS A 400 -6.94 6.23 -5.65
CA CYS A 400 -5.53 6.56 -5.95
C CYS A 400 -5.17 8.02 -5.60
N GLY A 401 -6.03 8.72 -4.86
CA GLY A 401 -5.79 10.09 -4.43
C GLY A 401 -5.83 11.13 -5.55
N ASN A 402 -6.47 10.82 -6.67
CA ASN A 402 -6.60 11.71 -7.82
C ASN A 402 -8.01 12.26 -7.90
N PHE A 403 -8.16 13.50 -8.36
CA PHE A 403 -9.48 14.07 -8.52
C PHE A 403 -10.11 13.66 -9.85
N LYS A 404 -11.32 13.10 -9.76
CA LYS A 404 -12.18 12.74 -10.88
C LYS A 404 -13.48 13.52 -10.82
N THR A 405 -14.14 13.67 -11.97
CA THR A 405 -15.40 14.40 -12.08
C THR A 405 -16.54 13.45 -12.41
N LEU A 406 -17.59 13.47 -11.59
CA LEU A 406 -18.88 12.86 -11.91
C LEU A 406 -19.83 13.95 -12.41
N ARG A 407 -20.36 13.76 -13.62
CA ARG A 407 -21.46 14.56 -14.17
C ARG A 407 -22.78 13.90 -13.83
N THR A 408 -23.72 14.69 -13.32
CA THR A 408 -25.11 14.27 -13.08
C THR A 408 -26.06 15.25 -13.75
N PHE A 409 -27.19 14.78 -14.27
CA PHE A 409 -28.16 15.62 -14.98
C PHE A 409 -29.62 15.29 -14.65
N GLY A 410 -29.87 14.55 -13.56
CA GLY A 410 -31.22 14.32 -13.08
C GLY A 410 -31.75 15.48 -12.23
N ARG A 411 -33.06 15.45 -12.00
CA ARG A 411 -33.74 16.41 -11.11
C ARG A 411 -33.24 16.26 -9.67
N SER A 412 -33.32 17.36 -8.93
CA SER A 412 -32.97 17.42 -7.52
C SER A 412 -34.19 17.73 -6.66
N GLU A 413 -34.14 17.32 -5.41
CA GLU A 413 -35.09 17.63 -4.35
C GLU A 413 -34.29 18.17 -3.16
N LEU A 414 -34.45 19.48 -2.90
CA LEU A 414 -33.82 20.14 -1.76
C LEU A 414 -34.73 20.00 -0.54
N SER A 415 -34.11 19.63 0.58
CA SER A 415 -34.71 19.57 1.89
C SER A 415 -33.86 20.38 2.87
N SER A 416 -34.50 20.95 3.88
CA SER A 416 -33.84 21.68 4.96
C SER A 416 -34.32 21.10 6.27
N ASP A 417 -33.41 20.56 7.05
CA ASP A 417 -33.67 20.09 8.41
C ASP A 417 -33.11 21.13 9.38
N ALA A 418 -33.84 21.41 10.46
CA ALA A 418 -33.36 22.28 11.53
C ALA A 418 -33.10 21.43 12.78
N GLU A 419 -31.85 21.41 13.24
CA GLU A 419 -31.46 20.81 14.50
C GLU A 419 -31.43 21.91 15.56
N PHE A 420 -32.08 21.71 16.70
CA PHE A 420 -32.07 22.68 17.80
C PHE A 420 -32.21 21.98 19.16
N ASP A 421 -31.57 22.55 20.18
CA ASP A 421 -31.73 22.12 21.56
C ASP A 421 -32.89 22.88 22.20
N LEU A 422 -33.76 22.17 22.93
CA LEU A 422 -34.83 22.78 23.71
C LEU A 422 -34.33 23.04 25.13
N THR A 423 -34.15 24.30 25.49
CA THR A 423 -33.84 24.69 26.86
C THR A 423 -35.13 25.10 27.56
N ALA A 424 -35.44 24.42 28.66
CA ALA A 424 -36.58 24.78 29.51
C ALA A 424 -36.22 26.00 30.36
N PHE A 425 -37.08 27.03 30.32
CA PHE A 425 -37.03 28.14 31.26
C PHE A 425 -38.08 27.90 32.34
N GLN A 426 -37.71 28.09 33.60
CA GLN A 426 -38.67 28.07 34.69
C GLN A 426 -39.26 29.49 34.78
N PRO A 427 -40.51 29.72 34.34
CA PRO A 427 -41.09 31.06 34.41
C PRO A 427 -41.19 31.47 35.88
N ASP A 428 -40.84 32.72 36.16
CA ASP A 428 -41.13 33.32 37.45
C ASP A 428 -42.66 33.39 37.62
N ILE A 429 -43.17 33.14 38.82
CA ILE A 429 -44.61 32.92 39.10
C ILE A 429 -45.49 34.13 38.69
N ALA A 430 -44.87 35.26 38.37
CA ALA A 430 -45.52 36.51 37.96
C ALA A 430 -45.59 36.80 36.44
N THR A 431 -44.98 35.99 35.55
CA THR A 431 -45.03 36.27 34.09
C THR A 431 -46.20 35.58 33.39
N LEU A 432 -46.96 36.37 32.62
CA LEU A 432 -48.09 35.93 31.79
C LEU A 432 -47.67 34.81 30.80
N PRO A 433 -48.58 33.89 30.41
CA PRO A 433 -48.30 32.75 29.53
C PRO A 433 -47.87 33.10 28.09
N GLU A 434 -47.53 34.34 27.78
CA GLU A 434 -47.27 34.84 26.42
C GLU A 434 -45.89 34.42 25.87
N SER A 435 -44.93 34.05 26.72
CA SER A 435 -43.55 33.77 26.32
C SER A 435 -43.17 32.29 26.18
N GLY A 436 -44.06 31.35 26.52
CA GLY A 436 -43.76 29.91 26.53
C GLY A 436 -42.68 29.52 27.55
N ASN A 437 -42.53 28.20 27.79
CA ASN A 437 -41.58 27.65 28.77
C ASN A 437 -40.31 27.08 28.13
N TYR A 438 -40.17 27.18 26.81
CA TYR A 438 -39.07 26.59 26.06
C TYR A 438 -38.50 27.60 25.08
N GLN A 439 -37.17 27.64 25.01
CA GLN A 439 -36.44 28.41 24.02
C GLN A 439 -35.56 27.46 23.22
N ASN A 440 -35.57 27.61 21.89
CA ASN A 440 -34.62 26.93 21.02
C ASN A 440 -33.24 27.58 21.18
N SER A 441 -32.24 26.76 21.48
CA SER A 441 -30.82 27.13 21.53
C SER A 441 -30.03 26.26 20.54
N ASN A 442 -28.84 26.71 20.12
CA ASN A 442 -27.97 25.99 19.19
C ASN A 442 -28.67 25.56 17.89
N ILE A 443 -29.50 26.45 17.33
CA ILE A 443 -30.22 26.16 16.09
C ILE A 443 -29.22 26.08 14.92
N LYS A 444 -29.23 24.96 14.21
CA LYS A 444 -28.43 24.72 13.01
C LYS A 444 -29.32 24.30 11.87
N ALA A 445 -29.13 24.91 10.71
CA ALA A 445 -29.80 24.46 9.49
C ALA A 445 -28.88 23.49 8.72
N VAL A 446 -29.41 22.32 8.39
CA VAL A 446 -28.76 21.32 7.54
C VAL A 446 -29.51 21.25 6.22
N LEU A 447 -28.86 21.73 5.16
CA LEU A 447 -29.39 21.65 3.80
C LEU A 447 -28.97 20.34 3.15
N ASN A 448 -29.96 19.49 2.84
CA ASN A 448 -29.79 18.19 2.20
C ASN A 448 -30.34 18.25 0.77
N ASP A 449 -29.55 17.81 -0.22
CA ASP A 449 -29.96 17.76 -1.61
C ASP A 449 -29.95 16.31 -2.11
N LYS A 450 -31.07 15.88 -2.69
CA LYS A 450 -31.27 14.55 -3.25
C LYS A 450 -31.36 14.65 -4.76
N ILE A 451 -30.41 14.08 -5.46
CA ILE A 451 -30.30 14.16 -6.93
C ILE A 451 -30.38 12.78 -7.56
N ASN A 452 -30.99 12.72 -8.74
CA ASN A 452 -30.83 11.57 -9.62
C ASN A 452 -29.60 11.80 -10.53
N SER A 453 -28.75 10.78 -10.71
CA SER A 453 -27.56 10.88 -11.56
C SER A 453 -27.90 11.15 -13.03
N GLY A 454 -29.12 10.82 -13.47
CA GLY A 454 -29.44 10.62 -14.88
C GLY A 454 -29.10 9.21 -15.33
N TYR A 455 -29.31 8.93 -16.62
CA TYR A 455 -29.01 7.62 -17.21
C TYR A 455 -27.51 7.31 -17.18
N ILE A 456 -27.17 6.15 -16.64
CA ILE A 456 -25.81 5.63 -16.54
C ILE A 456 -25.62 4.55 -17.59
N SER A 457 -24.71 4.76 -18.56
CA SER A 457 -24.29 3.67 -19.44
C SER A 457 -23.42 2.67 -18.69
N ALA A 458 -23.58 1.38 -19.01
CA ALA A 458 -23.21 0.25 -18.16
C ALA A 458 -21.69 -0.05 -17.98
N GLY A 459 -20.78 0.89 -18.22
CA GLY A 459 -19.35 0.59 -18.34
C GLY A 459 -18.37 1.23 -17.34
N GLY A 460 -18.70 2.36 -16.71
CA GLY A 460 -17.69 3.04 -15.86
C GLY A 460 -18.22 4.08 -14.87
N ILE A 461 -19.50 4.46 -14.95
CA ILE A 461 -20.11 5.33 -13.95
C ILE A 461 -20.43 4.56 -12.65
N TYR A 462 -20.61 3.23 -12.72
CA TYR A 462 -20.73 2.41 -11.50
C TYR A 462 -19.52 2.60 -10.59
N ASP A 463 -18.32 2.38 -11.13
CA ASP A 463 -17.07 2.56 -10.38
C ASP A 463 -16.92 4.01 -9.93
N ALA A 464 -17.31 4.99 -10.76
CA ALA A 464 -17.31 6.40 -10.39
C ALA A 464 -18.21 6.73 -9.18
N ILE A 465 -19.38 6.12 -9.08
CA ILE A 465 -20.30 6.36 -7.95
C ILE A 465 -19.80 5.64 -6.69
N VAL A 466 -19.30 4.40 -6.83
CA VAL A 466 -18.69 3.69 -5.71
C VAL A 466 -17.49 4.48 -5.17
N GLU A 467 -16.66 5.01 -6.05
CA GLU A 467 -15.49 5.81 -5.68
C GLU A 467 -15.88 7.17 -5.09
N LEU A 468 -16.93 7.82 -5.62
CA LEU A 468 -17.53 9.00 -5.01
C LEU A 468 -17.99 8.73 -3.56
N GLN A 469 -18.60 7.55 -3.31
CA GLN A 469 -19.08 7.17 -1.99
C GLN A 469 -17.93 6.89 -1.01
N LEU A 470 -16.86 6.24 -1.49
CA LEU A 470 -15.68 5.92 -0.69
C LEU A 470 -14.73 7.12 -0.53
N SER A 471 -14.95 8.19 -1.30
CA SER A 471 -14.09 9.35 -1.30
C SER A 471 -14.12 10.08 0.04
N LYS A 472 -12.93 10.36 0.59
CA LYS A 472 -12.78 11.22 1.78
C LYS A 472 -12.91 12.70 1.44
N GLN A 473 -12.88 13.08 0.17
CA GLN A 473 -12.95 14.48 -0.23
C GLN A 473 -13.80 14.63 -1.48
N VAL A 474 -14.97 15.23 -1.29
CA VAL A 474 -15.93 15.50 -2.35
C VAL A 474 -16.23 16.99 -2.38
N PHE A 475 -16.28 17.54 -3.58
CA PHE A 475 -16.65 18.91 -3.85
C PHE A 475 -17.80 18.94 -4.85
N ARG A 476 -18.76 19.83 -4.61
CA ARG A 476 -19.65 20.28 -5.66
C ARG A 476 -19.04 21.50 -6.35
N VAL A 477 -19.06 21.48 -7.67
CA VAL A 477 -18.59 22.62 -8.47
C VAL A 477 -19.72 23.64 -8.58
N PHE A 478 -19.42 24.91 -8.29
CA PHE A 478 -20.30 26.07 -8.48
C PHE A 478 -19.58 27.14 -9.30
N GLY A 479 -19.82 27.16 -10.61
CA GLY A 479 -19.03 27.99 -11.52
C GLY A 479 -17.55 27.60 -11.41
N ASN A 480 -16.71 28.55 -10.98
CA ASN A 480 -15.27 28.34 -10.78
C ASN A 480 -14.87 28.06 -9.32
N LYS A 481 -15.82 27.74 -8.44
CA LYS A 481 -15.57 27.44 -7.03
C LYS A 481 -15.82 25.98 -6.72
N LEU A 482 -14.98 25.41 -5.86
CA LEU A 482 -15.17 24.10 -5.25
C LEU A 482 -15.78 24.30 -3.86
N THR A 483 -16.99 23.79 -3.66
CA THR A 483 -17.66 23.80 -2.36
C THR A 483 -17.64 22.39 -1.78
N PRO A 484 -17.04 22.17 -0.60
CA PRO A 484 -16.94 20.83 -0.02
C PRO A 484 -18.32 20.30 0.38
N VAL A 485 -18.57 19.03 0.07
CA VAL A 485 -19.83 18.34 0.36
C VAL A 485 -19.54 16.99 1.02
N VAL A 486 -20.52 16.51 1.78
CA VAL A 486 -20.51 15.18 2.41
C VAL A 486 -21.63 14.36 1.79
N MET A 487 -21.28 13.19 1.25
CA MET A 487 -22.27 12.23 0.76
C MET A 487 -23.01 11.63 1.95
N THR A 488 -24.34 11.74 1.97
CA THR A 488 -25.21 11.17 3.00
C THR A 488 -25.85 9.86 2.55
N THR A 489 -25.79 9.53 1.26
CA THR A 489 -26.24 8.24 0.73
C THR A 489 -25.48 7.07 1.35
N LYS A 490 -26.21 6.21 2.06
CA LYS A 490 -25.66 4.98 2.65
C LYS A 490 -25.75 3.76 1.74
N LYS A 491 -26.69 3.78 0.78
CA LYS A 491 -27.00 2.63 -0.09
C LYS A 491 -27.30 3.10 -1.51
N PHE A 492 -26.77 2.37 -2.49
CA PHE A 492 -27.11 2.52 -3.90
C PHE A 492 -27.74 1.25 -4.43
N ASP A 493 -28.85 1.39 -5.15
CA ASP A 493 -29.47 0.33 -5.92
C ASP A 493 -29.02 0.47 -7.39
N PHE A 494 -27.82 -0.05 -7.69
CA PHE A 494 -27.16 0.20 -8.98
C PHE A 494 -27.77 -0.54 -10.17
N ARG A 495 -28.31 -1.73 -9.93
CA ARG A 495 -28.80 -2.60 -10.99
C ARG A 495 -29.82 -3.58 -10.44
N LYS A 496 -30.94 -3.71 -11.13
CA LYS A 496 -31.75 -4.92 -11.07
C LYS A 496 -31.45 -5.72 -12.33
N ASP A 497 -31.21 -7.01 -12.17
CA ASP A 497 -30.97 -7.87 -13.33
C ASP A 497 -32.18 -7.80 -14.27
N GLY A 498 -31.90 -7.67 -15.57
CA GLY A 498 -32.92 -7.60 -16.63
C GLY A 498 -33.59 -6.25 -16.88
N THR A 499 -33.28 -5.17 -16.14
CA THR A 499 -34.03 -3.90 -16.30
C THR A 499 -33.41 -2.86 -17.23
N GLY A 500 -32.17 -3.02 -17.71
CA GLY A 500 -31.51 -2.15 -18.71
C GLY A 500 -31.29 -0.67 -18.30
N PHE A 501 -31.97 -0.20 -17.26
CA PHE A 501 -31.87 1.14 -16.70
C PHE A 501 -31.05 1.12 -15.41
N SER A 502 -29.94 1.84 -15.43
CA SER A 502 -29.15 2.20 -14.25
C SER A 502 -29.21 3.71 -14.06
N ALA A 503 -29.77 4.15 -12.94
CA ALA A 503 -29.68 5.51 -12.44
C ALA A 503 -29.46 5.40 -10.93
N ALA A 504 -28.62 6.26 -10.38
CA ALA A 504 -28.34 6.31 -8.96
C ALA A 504 -29.00 7.54 -8.34
N VAL A 505 -29.50 7.38 -7.12
CA VAL A 505 -29.95 8.49 -6.30
C VAL A 505 -28.82 8.83 -5.34
N LEU A 506 -28.33 10.07 -5.43
CA LEU A 506 -27.27 10.61 -4.60
C LEU A 506 -27.91 11.63 -3.65
N GLU A 507 -27.52 11.58 -2.40
CA GLU A 507 -27.93 12.46 -1.32
C GLU A 507 -26.64 13.02 -0.71
N TYR A 508 -26.59 14.33 -0.56
CA TYR A 508 -25.43 15.00 0.02
C TYR A 508 -25.85 16.30 0.70
N ARG A 509 -24.95 16.80 1.55
CA ARG A 509 -25.07 18.11 2.20
C ARG A 509 -23.77 18.89 2.09
N LEU A 510 -23.80 20.17 2.37
CA LEU A 510 -22.57 20.96 2.55
C LEU A 510 -21.75 20.40 3.71
N ALA A 511 -20.42 20.49 3.62
CA ALA A 511 -19.52 19.97 4.65
C ALA A 511 -19.39 20.89 5.89
N TYR A 512 -20.29 21.86 6.02
CA TYR A 512 -20.37 22.79 7.14
C TYR A 512 -21.85 23.02 7.48
N ASP A 513 -22.13 23.23 8.76
CA ASP A 513 -23.46 23.59 9.25
C ASP A 513 -23.64 25.11 9.10
N GLU A 514 -24.86 25.56 8.79
CA GLU A 514 -25.19 26.98 8.71
C GLU A 514 -25.90 27.43 9.98
N ASP A 515 -25.29 28.36 10.72
CA ASP A 515 -25.90 29.00 11.88
C ASP A 515 -26.81 30.18 11.48
N LEU A 516 -26.62 30.72 10.27
CA LEU A 516 -27.31 31.90 9.77
C LEU A 516 -27.80 31.68 8.34
N HIS A 517 -29.06 32.00 8.08
CA HIS A 517 -29.59 32.00 6.72
C HIS A 517 -29.42 33.38 6.08
N THR A 518 -28.79 33.43 4.91
CA THR A 518 -28.79 34.61 4.05
C THR A 518 -29.48 34.26 2.73
N ALA A 519 -30.51 35.01 2.35
CA ALA A 519 -31.21 34.83 1.10
C ALA A 519 -30.38 35.37 -0.08
N ASP A 520 -30.54 34.77 -1.26
CA ASP A 520 -29.93 35.28 -2.48
C ASP A 520 -30.47 36.69 -2.79
N SER A 521 -29.58 37.63 -3.10
CA SER A 521 -29.94 39.02 -3.34
C SER A 521 -29.06 39.64 -4.42
N TYR A 522 -29.49 40.77 -4.98
CA TYR A 522 -28.70 41.49 -5.98
C TYR A 522 -27.32 41.94 -5.45
N ALA A 523 -27.16 42.06 -4.13
CA ALA A 523 -25.93 42.51 -3.49
C ALA A 523 -24.99 41.35 -3.12
N LEU A 524 -25.53 40.13 -2.99
CA LEU A 524 -24.77 38.96 -2.54
C LEU A 524 -25.29 37.69 -3.22
N ALA A 525 -24.49 37.17 -4.15
CA ALA A 525 -24.77 35.91 -4.83
C ALA A 525 -24.30 34.73 -3.96
N ILE A 526 -25.25 33.96 -3.44
CA ILE A 526 -24.98 32.79 -2.60
C ILE A 526 -25.13 31.52 -3.44
N PRO A 527 -24.15 30.59 -3.43
CA PRO A 527 -24.28 29.32 -4.12
C PRO A 527 -25.48 28.53 -3.59
N SER A 528 -26.61 28.56 -4.32
CA SER A 528 -27.78 27.75 -3.98
C SER A 528 -27.55 26.30 -4.40
N LEU A 529 -27.80 25.35 -3.49
CA LEU A 529 -27.76 23.92 -3.79
C LEU A 529 -28.77 23.55 -4.91
N ASN A 530 -29.83 24.32 -5.12
CA ASN A 530 -30.76 24.02 -6.21
C ASN A 530 -30.34 24.52 -7.57
N ASN A 531 -29.37 25.43 -7.65
CA ASN A 531 -28.94 25.95 -8.93
C ASN A 531 -28.17 24.88 -9.70
N SER A 532 -28.79 24.38 -10.78
CA SER A 532 -28.07 23.67 -11.81
C SER A 532 -27.02 24.60 -12.40
N GLN A 533 -25.85 24.08 -12.75
CA GLN A 533 -25.00 24.82 -13.65
C GLN A 533 -25.74 24.87 -14.98
N GLN A 534 -26.31 26.02 -15.33
CA GLN A 534 -26.75 26.19 -16.70
C GLN A 534 -25.53 25.90 -17.55
N ALA A 535 -25.65 24.93 -18.47
CA ALA A 535 -24.72 24.88 -19.57
C ALA A 535 -24.72 26.30 -20.13
N ILE A 536 -23.58 26.98 -20.10
CA ILE A 536 -23.43 28.20 -20.88
C ILE A 536 -23.86 27.75 -22.27
N ASN A 537 -24.99 28.27 -22.72
CA ASN A 537 -25.57 27.89 -23.99
C ASN A 537 -24.54 28.29 -25.04
N ASP A 538 -23.69 27.34 -25.44
CA ASP A 538 -22.79 27.44 -26.59
C ASP A 538 -23.66 27.37 -27.86
N ILE A 539 -24.65 28.27 -28.00
CA ILE A 539 -25.40 28.46 -29.25
C ILE A 539 -24.48 29.16 -30.22
#